data_AF-A0A0G1IXQ9-F1
#
_entry.id   AF-A0A0G1IXQ9-F1
#
_cell.length_a   1.000
_cell.length_b   1.000
_cell.length_c   1.000
_cell.angle_alpha   90.00
_cell.angle_beta   90.00
_cell.angle_gamma   90.00
#
_symmetry.space_group_name_H-M   'P 1'
#
loop_
_entity.id
_entity.type
_entity.pdbx_description
1 polymer ?
#
loop_
_entity_poly.entity_id
_entity_poly.type
_entity_poly.pdbx_seq_one_letter_code
_entity_poly.pdbx_strand_id
1 'polypeptide(L)'
;MTWLYVLLIVIGVLVVAVKIFDLPIGQDKKKSTYRYKRKEFFMSRPEHLFFDVLVSIVGDRYYVFSQVHLSTILDNKVKGQNWRGAFRHIDEKSVDFVICDKAYIKPLLAIELDDSSHERAGRQDRDAEVERIFKEVGLPLLRLANQNQYNKDEIRNQIFQALNIT
;
A
#
# COMPACT_ATOMS: atom_id res chain seq x y z
N MET A 1 -15.22 40.85 -55.78
CA MET A 1 -14.21 39.81 -55.44
C MET A 1 -13.90 39.76 -53.94
N THR A 2 -13.58 40.88 -53.28
CA THR A 2 -13.27 40.95 -51.83
C THR A 2 -14.36 40.39 -50.91
N TRP A 3 -15.63 40.72 -51.18
CA TRP A 3 -16.79 40.22 -50.41
C TRP A 3 -16.96 38.69 -50.45
N LEU A 4 -16.50 38.03 -51.52
CA LEU A 4 -16.54 36.57 -51.65
C LEU A 4 -15.55 35.91 -50.67
N TYR A 5 -14.36 36.49 -50.52
CA TYR A 5 -13.34 36.00 -49.59
C TYR A 5 -13.76 36.19 -48.13
N VAL A 6 -14.40 37.31 -47.81
CA VAL A 6 -14.93 37.56 -46.45
C VAL A 6 -16.00 36.51 -46.09
N LEU A 7 -16.89 36.20 -47.02
CA LEU A 7 -17.94 35.20 -46.80
C LEU A 7 -17.36 33.80 -46.59
N LEU A 8 -16.33 33.41 -47.35
CA LEU A 8 -15.63 32.12 -47.17
C LEU A 8 -14.92 32.02 -45.82
N ILE A 9 -14.32 33.10 -45.33
CA ILE A 9 -13.67 33.13 -44.01
C ILE A 9 -14.71 32.97 -42.90
N VAL A 10 -15.84 33.69 -42.98
CA VAL A 10 -16.92 33.60 -41.99
C VAL A 10 -17.50 32.19 -41.93
N ILE A 11 -17.73 31.55 -43.09
CA ILE A 11 -18.19 30.16 -43.15
C ILE A 11 -17.14 29.22 -42.55
N GLY A 12 -15.86 29.40 -42.88
CA GLY A 12 -14.77 28.61 -42.30
C GLY A 12 -14.70 28.71 -40.78
N VAL A 13 -14.83 29.91 -40.22
CA VAL A 13 -14.86 30.16 -38.78
C VAL A 13 -16.08 29.52 -38.13
N LEU A 14 -17.26 29.62 -38.76
CA LEU A 14 -18.48 28.98 -38.26
C LEU A 14 -18.36 27.45 -38.24
N VAL A 15 -17.79 26.85 -39.29
CA VAL A 15 -17.56 25.40 -39.33
C VAL A 15 -16.59 24.94 -38.24
N VAL A 16 -15.52 25.70 -37.99
CA VAL A 16 -14.57 25.42 -36.91
C VAL A 16 -15.22 25.59 -35.53
N ALA A 17 -16.02 26.64 -35.34
CA ALA A 17 -16.72 26.89 -34.09
C ALA A 17 -17.75 25.78 -33.76
N VAL A 18 -18.52 25.33 -34.76
CA VAL A 18 -19.44 24.20 -34.62
C VAL A 18 -18.67 22.93 -34.28
N LYS A 19 -17.55 22.64 -34.94
CA LYS A 19 -16.71 21.47 -34.61
C LYS A 19 -16.12 21.52 -33.20
N ILE A 20 -15.78 22.71 -32.69
CA ILE A 20 -15.30 22.89 -31.31
C ILE A 20 -16.45 22.66 -30.30
N PHE A 21 -17.68 23.07 -30.65
CA PHE A 21 -18.87 22.88 -29.82
C PHE A 21 -19.35 21.42 -29.80
N ASP A 22 -19.19 20.70 -30.91
CA ASP A 22 -19.47 19.27 -31.06
C ASP A 22 -18.32 18.37 -30.55
N LEU A 23 -17.20 18.94 -30.09
CA LEU A 23 -16.22 18.15 -29.35
C LEU A 23 -16.95 17.57 -28.13
N PRO A 24 -16.89 16.24 -27.90
CA PRO A 24 -17.52 15.64 -26.74
C PRO A 24 -16.80 16.13 -25.49
N ILE A 25 -17.26 17.26 -24.93
CA ILE A 25 -16.84 17.78 -23.64
C ILE A 25 -17.30 16.78 -22.60
N GLY A 26 -16.36 15.95 -22.15
CA GLY A 26 -16.55 15.00 -21.06
C GLY A 26 -17.57 13.92 -21.39
N GLN A 27 -17.12 12.82 -22.00
CA GLN A 27 -17.82 11.57 -21.77
C GLN A 27 -17.71 11.27 -20.27
N ASP A 28 -18.77 11.56 -19.51
CA ASP A 28 -18.96 11.07 -18.15
C ASP A 28 -18.85 9.55 -18.22
N LYS A 29 -17.65 9.03 -17.98
CA LYS A 29 -17.41 7.59 -17.89
C LYS A 29 -18.31 7.09 -16.79
N LYS A 30 -19.44 6.48 -17.18
CA LYS A 30 -20.40 5.88 -16.27
C LYS A 30 -19.61 5.00 -15.30
N LYS A 31 -19.57 5.40 -14.02
CA LYS A 31 -18.74 4.71 -13.02
C LYS A 31 -19.13 3.24 -13.03
N SER A 32 -18.16 2.36 -13.27
CA SER A 32 -18.38 0.92 -13.26
C SER A 32 -18.98 0.52 -11.91
N THR A 33 -20.13 -0.13 -11.93
CA THR A 33 -20.73 -0.70 -10.72
C THR A 33 -20.08 -2.06 -10.46
N TYR A 34 -19.30 -2.16 -9.39
CA TYR A 34 -18.69 -3.42 -8.96
C TYR A 34 -19.57 -4.12 -7.92
N ARG A 35 -19.52 -5.46 -7.89
CA ARG A 35 -20.18 -6.29 -6.87
C ARG A 35 -19.11 -6.94 -5.99
N TYR A 36 -19.41 -7.06 -4.70
CA TYR A 36 -18.46 -7.54 -3.70
C TYR A 36 -19.07 -8.69 -2.89
N LYS A 37 -18.20 -9.55 -2.34
CA LYS A 37 -18.57 -10.59 -1.38
C LYS A 37 -17.68 -10.47 -0.15
N ARG A 38 -18.23 -10.77 1.03
CA ARG A 38 -17.47 -10.85 2.28
C ARG A 38 -16.50 -12.04 2.21
N LYS A 39 -15.26 -11.86 2.67
CA LYS A 39 -14.32 -12.96 2.91
C LYS A 39 -14.79 -13.80 4.10
N GLU A 40 -14.71 -15.12 4.02
CA GLU A 40 -15.04 -15.98 5.17
C GLU A 40 -14.01 -15.86 6.30
N PHE A 41 -12.74 -15.75 5.94
CA PHE A 41 -11.63 -15.60 6.87
C PHE A 41 -10.91 -14.27 6.63
N PHE A 42 -10.42 -13.67 7.72
CA PHE A 42 -9.68 -12.42 7.68
C PHE A 42 -8.23 -12.63 7.20
N MET A 43 -7.58 -13.69 7.68
CA MET A 43 -6.20 -14.10 7.38
C MET A 43 -6.15 -15.52 6.82
N SER A 44 -5.04 -15.87 6.16
CA SER A 44 -4.73 -17.25 5.82
C SER A 44 -4.47 -18.09 7.09
N ARG A 45 -4.50 -19.41 6.97
CA ARG A 45 -4.24 -20.31 8.11
C ARG A 45 -2.83 -20.12 8.69
N PRO A 46 -1.75 -20.02 7.90
CA PRO A 46 -0.41 -19.75 8.44
C PRO A 46 -0.30 -18.39 9.14
N GLU A 47 -0.88 -17.33 8.56
CA GLU A 47 -0.93 -15.99 9.17
C GLU A 47 -1.64 -16.01 10.53
N HIS A 48 -2.79 -16.69 10.62
CA HIS A 48 -3.52 -16.83 11.88
C HIS A 48 -2.68 -17.55 12.94
N LEU A 49 -2.06 -18.68 12.58
CA LEU A 49 -1.22 -19.43 13.51
C LEU A 49 -0.03 -18.60 14.01
N PHE A 50 0.57 -17.81 13.12
CA PHE A 50 1.65 -16.90 13.51
C PHE A 50 1.14 -15.75 14.37
N PHE A 51 -0.04 -15.18 14.07
CA PHE A 51 -0.66 -14.14 14.89
C PHE A 51 -0.84 -14.60 16.34
N ASP A 52 -1.31 -15.82 16.56
CA ASP A 52 -1.46 -16.38 17.92
C ASP A 52 -0.11 -16.51 18.65
N VAL A 53 0.94 -16.94 17.93
CA VAL A 53 2.31 -16.99 18.47
C VAL A 53 2.80 -15.60 18.80
N LEU A 54 2.61 -14.63 17.91
CA LEU A 54 3.04 -13.25 18.07
C LEU A 54 2.37 -12.59 19.28
N VAL A 55 1.04 -12.72 19.40
CA VAL A 55 0.28 -12.22 20.56
C VAL A 55 0.76 -12.88 21.85
N SER A 56 1.01 -14.20 21.84
CA SER A 56 1.57 -14.92 22.99
C SER A 56 2.97 -14.43 23.39
N ILE A 57 3.80 -13.96 22.45
CA ILE A 57 5.15 -13.48 22.71
C ILE A 57 5.15 -12.06 23.27
N VAL A 58 4.35 -11.17 22.68
CA VAL A 58 4.33 -9.75 23.07
C VAL A 58 3.50 -9.51 24.34
N GLY A 59 2.49 -10.37 24.59
CA GLY A 59 1.60 -10.29 25.74
C GLY A 59 0.91 -8.93 25.85
N ASP A 60 0.68 -8.47 27.09
CA ASP A 60 -0.02 -7.21 27.35
C ASP A 60 0.85 -5.96 27.14
N ARG A 61 2.12 -6.13 26.77
CA ARG A 61 3.08 -5.01 26.62
C ARG A 61 2.89 -4.21 25.33
N TYR A 62 2.28 -4.80 24.31
CA TYR A 62 2.16 -4.20 22.98
C TYR A 62 0.79 -4.48 22.34
N TYR A 63 0.44 -3.69 21.32
CA TYR A 63 -0.63 -4.04 20.39
C TYR A 63 -0.05 -4.72 19.16
N VAL A 64 -0.82 -5.66 18.59
CA VAL A 64 -0.53 -6.29 17.30
C VAL A 64 -1.66 -5.93 16.35
N PHE A 65 -1.32 -5.34 15.22
CA PHE A 65 -2.24 -5.12 14.11
C PHE A 65 -1.85 -6.04 12.95
N SER A 66 -2.84 -6.57 12.23
CA SER A 66 -2.64 -7.50 11.12
C SER A 66 -3.10 -6.89 9.79
N GLN A 67 -2.48 -7.29 8.67
CA GLN A 67 -2.82 -6.86 7.31
C GLN A 67 -2.76 -5.33 7.15
N VAL A 68 -1.66 -4.72 7.59
CA VAL A 68 -1.53 -3.26 7.70
C VAL A 68 -0.96 -2.69 6.41
N HIS A 69 -1.75 -1.86 5.73
CA HIS A 69 -1.28 -1.08 4.59
C HIS A 69 -0.20 -0.08 5.01
N LEU A 70 0.84 0.11 4.21
CA LEU A 70 1.92 1.07 4.51
C LEU A 70 1.37 2.49 4.64
N SER A 71 0.31 2.84 3.89
CA SER A 71 -0.44 4.10 4.01
C SER A 71 -1.02 4.36 5.41
N THR A 72 -1.17 3.33 6.24
CA THR A 72 -1.69 3.45 7.62
C THR A 72 -0.60 3.88 8.61
N ILE A 73 0.66 3.56 8.32
CA ILE A 73 1.79 3.74 9.25
C ILE A 73 2.86 4.72 8.75
N LEU A 74 2.77 5.15 7.49
CA LEU A 74 3.71 6.10 6.87
C LEU A 74 2.98 7.38 6.42
N ASP A 75 3.66 8.53 6.55
CA ASP A 75 3.17 9.79 6.01
C ASP A 75 3.74 10.05 4.61
N ASN A 76 2.84 10.17 3.62
CA ASN A 76 3.19 10.44 2.23
C ASN A 76 3.34 11.93 1.90
N LYS A 77 3.11 12.84 2.85
CA LYS A 77 3.14 14.30 2.65
C LYS A 77 4.53 14.91 2.86
N VAL A 78 5.47 14.50 2.02
CA VAL A 78 6.83 15.06 1.99
C VAL A 78 6.88 16.32 1.11
N LYS A 79 7.61 17.36 1.54
CA LYS A 79 7.72 18.63 0.80
C LYS A 79 8.30 18.39 -0.60
N GLY A 80 7.61 18.86 -1.64
CA GLY A 80 8.01 18.70 -3.05
C GLY A 80 7.60 17.36 -3.68
N GLN A 81 6.94 16.48 -2.93
CA GLN A 81 6.46 15.19 -3.42
C GLN A 81 5.04 15.28 -4.01
N ASN A 82 4.78 14.50 -5.06
CA ASN A 82 3.41 14.20 -5.46
C ASN A 82 2.73 13.30 -4.42
N TRP A 83 2.16 13.91 -3.38
CA TRP A 83 1.52 13.22 -2.27
C TRP A 83 0.45 12.21 -2.70
N ARG A 84 -0.35 12.50 -3.74
CA ARG A 84 -1.38 11.58 -4.24
C ARG A 84 -0.79 10.34 -4.90
N GLY A 85 0.28 10.52 -5.68
CA GLY A 85 1.02 9.41 -6.28
C GLY A 85 1.68 8.54 -5.22
N ALA A 86 2.35 9.18 -4.26
CA ALA A 86 3.00 8.51 -3.14
C ALA A 86 2.00 7.72 -2.28
N PHE A 87 0.82 8.29 -1.97
CA PHE A 87 -0.24 7.59 -1.25
C PHE A 87 -0.64 6.30 -1.97
N ARG A 88 -0.98 6.36 -3.26
CA ARG A 88 -1.36 5.18 -4.04
C ARG A 88 -0.28 4.11 -4.06
N HIS A 89 0.98 4.54 -4.21
CA HIS A 89 2.14 3.65 -4.21
C HIS A 89 2.29 2.88 -2.90
N ILE A 90 2.06 3.51 -1.75
CA ILE A 90 2.15 2.81 -0.46
C ILE A 90 0.85 2.11 -0.05
N ASP A 91 -0.30 2.54 -0.58
CA ASP A 91 -1.61 1.94 -0.27
C ASP A 91 -1.79 0.55 -0.88
N GLU A 92 -1.16 0.28 -2.02
CA GLU A 92 -1.10 -1.06 -2.62
C GLU A 92 -0.07 -2.00 -1.95
N LYS A 93 0.63 -1.52 -0.91
CA LYS A 93 1.64 -2.25 -0.16
C LYS A 93 1.15 -2.46 1.28
N SER A 94 1.41 -3.63 1.82
CA SER A 94 1.01 -4.00 3.18
C SER A 94 2.04 -4.94 3.78
N VAL A 95 2.20 -4.84 5.09
CA VAL A 95 2.92 -5.83 5.91
C VAL A 95 1.91 -6.71 6.64
N ASP A 96 2.33 -7.93 6.99
CA ASP A 96 1.43 -8.89 7.65
C ASP A 96 1.07 -8.45 9.06
N PHE A 97 2.05 -7.94 9.82
CA PHE A 97 1.82 -7.46 11.19
C PHE A 97 2.59 -6.18 11.51
N VAL A 98 2.05 -5.41 12.46
CA VAL A 98 2.73 -4.27 13.10
C VAL A 98 2.58 -4.36 14.60
N ILE A 99 3.69 -4.27 15.32
CA ILE A 99 3.73 -4.13 16.77
C ILE A 99 3.73 -2.64 17.10
N CYS A 100 2.81 -2.22 17.97
CA CYS A 100 2.74 -0.86 18.49
C CYS A 100 2.87 -0.81 20.01
N ASP A 101 3.38 0.31 20.55
CA ASP A 101 3.32 0.56 21.98
C ASP A 101 1.87 0.72 22.50
N LYS A 102 1.69 0.57 23.82
CA LYS A 102 0.38 0.78 24.47
C LYS A 102 0.08 2.24 24.78
N ALA A 103 1.08 3.10 24.86
CA ALA A 103 0.93 4.47 25.34
C ALA A 103 0.33 5.40 24.29
N TYR A 104 0.78 5.25 23.04
CA TYR A 104 0.42 6.12 21.91
C TYR A 104 0.05 5.35 20.65
N ILE A 105 0.09 4.01 20.67
CA ILE A 105 -0.12 3.17 19.49
C ILE A 105 0.93 3.50 18.42
N LYS A 106 2.14 3.86 18.86
CA LYS A 106 3.24 4.16 17.94
C LYS A 106 3.73 2.87 17.27
N PRO A 107 3.86 2.80 15.93
CA PRO A 107 4.50 1.67 15.27
C PRO A 107 5.95 1.51 15.72
N LEU A 108 6.32 0.31 16.14
CA LEU A 108 7.67 -0.01 16.64
C LEU A 108 8.39 -1.03 15.75
N LEU A 109 7.64 -1.98 15.17
CA LEU A 109 8.19 -3.05 14.33
C LEU A 109 7.12 -3.49 13.34
N ALA A 110 7.49 -3.60 12.06
CA ALA A 110 6.69 -4.33 11.08
C ALA A 110 7.25 -5.74 10.88
N ILE A 111 6.36 -6.69 10.56
CA ILE A 111 6.70 -8.09 10.33
C ILE A 111 6.05 -8.56 9.02
N GLU A 112 6.82 -9.24 8.19
CA GLU A 112 6.36 -9.96 6.99
C GLU A 112 6.70 -11.45 7.09
N LEU A 113 5.77 -12.30 6.66
CA LEU A 113 5.96 -13.75 6.56
C LEU A 113 6.36 -14.12 5.13
N ASP A 114 7.60 -14.53 4.95
CA ASP A 114 8.11 -14.98 3.66
C ASP A 114 7.65 -16.41 3.38
N ASP A 115 6.79 -16.57 2.38
CA ASP A 115 6.48 -17.90 1.87
C ASP A 115 7.64 -18.42 1.02
N SER A 116 8.08 -19.65 1.28
CA SER A 116 9.18 -20.29 0.53
C SER A 116 8.88 -20.47 -0.97
N SER A 117 7.66 -20.15 -1.41
CA SER A 117 7.21 -20.25 -2.78
C SER A 117 7.33 -18.91 -3.54
N HIS A 118 8.34 -18.86 -4.42
CA HIS A 118 8.48 -18.03 -5.63
C HIS A 118 9.31 -16.74 -5.60
N GLU A 119 10.53 -16.89 -6.10
CA GLU A 119 11.31 -15.94 -6.90
C GLU A 119 10.57 -15.57 -8.19
N ARG A 120 9.78 -14.49 -8.17
CA ARG A 120 9.37 -13.79 -9.39
C ARG A 120 10.02 -12.42 -9.35
N ALA A 121 10.64 -11.97 -10.45
CA ALA A 121 11.33 -10.68 -10.52
C ALA A 121 10.49 -9.51 -9.98
N GLY A 122 9.17 -9.50 -10.28
CA GLY A 122 8.26 -8.48 -9.75
C GLY A 122 8.04 -8.49 -8.22
N ARG A 123 8.34 -9.60 -7.53
CA ARG A 123 8.38 -9.63 -6.06
C ARG A 123 9.68 -9.01 -5.54
N GLN A 124 10.81 -9.27 -6.19
CA GLN A 124 12.11 -8.71 -5.77
C GLN A 124 12.10 -7.18 -5.80
N ASP A 125 11.59 -6.57 -6.88
CA ASP A 125 11.49 -5.11 -6.96
C ASP A 125 10.57 -4.52 -5.89
N ARG A 126 9.47 -5.23 -5.58
CA ARG A 126 8.52 -4.82 -4.55
C ARG A 126 9.14 -4.94 -3.16
N ASP A 127 9.82 -6.04 -2.87
CA ASP A 127 10.48 -6.29 -1.59
C ASP A 127 11.60 -5.26 -1.35
N ALA A 128 12.44 -5.03 -2.36
CA ALA A 128 13.49 -4.02 -2.29
C ALA A 128 12.93 -2.60 -2.06
N GLU A 129 11.79 -2.28 -2.67
CA GLU A 129 11.13 -1.00 -2.45
C GLU A 129 10.56 -0.87 -1.03
N VAL A 130 9.96 -1.94 -0.48
CA VAL A 130 9.49 -1.96 0.92
C VAL A 130 10.68 -1.79 1.87
N GLU A 131 11.76 -2.56 1.68
CA GLU A 131 12.98 -2.44 2.49
C GLU A 131 13.56 -1.02 2.46
N ARG A 132 13.65 -0.42 1.26
CA ARG A 132 14.12 0.96 1.08
C ARG A 132 13.27 1.94 1.87
N ILE A 133 11.94 1.83 1.79
CA ILE A 133 10.99 2.70 2.50
C ILE A 133 11.16 2.56 4.02
N PHE A 134 11.14 1.33 4.55
CA PHE A 134 11.25 1.08 6.00
C PHE A 134 12.59 1.59 6.57
N LYS A 135 13.67 1.39 5.82
CA LYS A 135 14.99 1.92 6.16
C LYS A 135 15.01 3.46 6.17
N GLU A 136 14.38 4.10 5.19
CA GLU A 136 14.31 5.57 5.09
C GLU A 136 13.55 6.20 6.27
N VAL A 137 12.46 5.57 6.71
CA VAL A 137 11.63 6.08 7.83
C VAL A 137 12.13 5.65 9.20
N GLY A 138 13.14 4.78 9.27
CA GLY A 138 13.70 4.28 10.52
C GLY A 138 12.76 3.36 11.32
N LEU A 139 11.82 2.70 10.63
CA LEU A 139 10.94 1.69 11.23
C LEU A 139 11.54 0.30 10.93
N PRO A 140 11.88 -0.51 11.95
CA PRO A 140 12.36 -1.87 11.73
C PRO A 140 11.35 -2.73 10.95
N LEU A 141 11.86 -3.53 10.03
CA LEU A 141 11.13 -4.56 9.29
C LEU A 141 11.79 -5.91 9.55
N LEU A 142 11.04 -6.85 10.15
CA LEU A 142 11.48 -8.20 10.41
C LEU A 142 10.80 -9.17 9.45
N ARG A 143 11.59 -9.88 8.64
CA ARG A 143 11.10 -10.94 7.76
C ARG A 143 11.31 -12.30 8.43
N LEU A 144 10.26 -13.10 8.47
CA LEU A 144 10.28 -14.43 9.07
C LEU A 144 9.85 -15.46 8.05
N ALA A 145 10.58 -16.57 7.98
CA ALA A 145 10.16 -17.69 7.15
C ALA A 145 8.79 -18.21 7.61
N ASN A 146 7.84 -18.31 6.69
CA ASN A 146 6.54 -18.92 6.95
C ASN A 146 6.73 -20.43 7.10
N GLN A 147 6.70 -20.91 8.35
CA GLN A 147 6.94 -22.30 8.70
C GLN A 147 5.69 -22.91 9.34
N ASN A 148 5.48 -24.22 9.12
CA ASN A 148 4.39 -24.95 9.77
C ASN A 148 4.56 -25.04 11.29
N GLN A 149 5.79 -24.89 11.80
CA GLN A 149 6.11 -24.90 13.22
C GLN A 149 7.06 -23.75 13.53
N TYR A 150 6.67 -22.96 14.52
CA TYR A 150 7.40 -21.78 14.96
C TYR A 150 8.10 -22.08 16.28
N ASN A 151 9.42 -21.93 16.32
CA ASN A 151 10.15 -21.92 17.59
C ASN A 151 9.87 -20.59 18.31
N LYS A 152 9.01 -20.65 19.33
CA LYS A 152 8.56 -19.46 20.06
C LYS A 152 9.72 -18.67 20.69
N ASP A 153 10.74 -19.35 21.19
CA ASP A 153 11.87 -18.69 21.85
C ASP A 153 12.77 -17.98 20.84
N GLU A 154 12.97 -18.59 19.68
CA GLU A 154 13.71 -17.98 18.57
C GLU A 154 13.01 -16.72 18.05
N ILE A 155 11.71 -16.81 17.77
CA ILE A 155 10.90 -15.67 17.29
C ILE A 155 10.85 -14.57 18.35
N ARG A 156 10.73 -14.95 19.64
CA ARG A 156 10.81 -14.00 20.75
C ARG A 156 12.11 -13.21 20.68
N ASN A 157 13.25 -13.89 20.59
CA ASN A 157 14.55 -13.23 20.54
C ASN A 157 14.68 -12.31 19.34
N GLN A 158 14.25 -12.75 18.15
CA GLN A 158 14.28 -11.91 16.93
C GLN A 158 13.42 -10.65 17.08
N ILE A 159 12.21 -10.78 17.63
CA ILE A 159 11.30 -9.63 17.86
C ILE A 159 11.91 -8.65 18.86
N PHE A 160 12.38 -9.13 20.02
CA PHE A 160 12.92 -8.23 21.06
C PHE A 160 14.25 -7.59 20.64
N GLN A 161 15.08 -8.31 19.88
CA GLN A 161 16.26 -7.73 19.25
C GLN A 161 15.88 -6.62 18.26
N ALA A 162 14.89 -6.84 17.39
CA ALA A 162 14.44 -5.85 16.43
C ALA A 162 13.79 -4.62 17.10
N LEU A 163 13.15 -4.81 18.26
CA LEU A 163 12.62 -3.72 19.09
C LEU A 163 13.71 -2.96 19.87
N ASN A 164 14.97 -3.41 19.84
CA ASN A 164 16.08 -2.92 20.68
C ASN A 164 15.79 -3.02 22.18
N ILE A 165 15.11 -4.08 22.62
CA ILE A 165 14.79 -4.34 24.02
C ILE A 165 15.51 -5.62 24.42
N THR A 166 16.51 -5.49 25.30
CA THR A 166 17.28 -6.63 25.84
C THR A 166 16.61 -7.16 27.10
#